data_AF-A0A2V9XRT9-F1
#
_entry.id   AF-A0A2V9XRT9-F1
#
_cell.length_a   1.000
_cell.length_b   1.000
_cell.length_c   1.000
_cell.angle_alpha   90.00
_cell.angle_beta   90.00
_cell.angle_gamma   90.00
#
_symmetry.space_group_name_H-M   'P 1'
#
loop_
_entity.id
_entity.type
_entity.pdbx_description
1 polymer ?
#
loop_
_entity_poly.entity_id
_entity_poly.type
_entity_poly.pdbx_seq_one_letter_code
_entity_poly.pdbx_strand_id
1 'polypeptide(L)'
;MTPLSALWLPIVLSAVIVFIASSVMHMLLPYHRGDYKQLPDEEKTLSTLRAAGLKRGLYVFPFGTHKDMNSPAMIEKYNQGPVGMMTVFPSGPPVMPKFLGLW
;
A
#
# COMPACT_ATOMS: atom_id res chain seq x y z
N MET A 1 19.34 38.86 -15.80
CA MET A 1 18.68 37.96 -14.83
C MET A 1 17.25 37.72 -15.30
N THR A 2 16.79 36.47 -15.39
CA THR A 2 15.41 36.14 -15.78
C THR A 2 14.54 36.07 -14.51
N PRO A 3 13.50 36.90 -14.37
CA PRO A 3 12.62 36.83 -13.22
C PRO A 3 11.75 35.56 -13.30
N LEU A 4 11.46 34.93 -12.16
CA LEU A 4 10.61 33.73 -12.09
C LEU A 4 9.25 33.94 -12.77
N SER A 5 8.72 35.16 -12.73
CA SER A 5 7.46 35.50 -13.37
C SER A 5 7.45 35.24 -14.88
N ALA A 6 8.59 35.37 -15.55
CA ALA A 6 8.74 35.09 -16.98
C ALA A 6 8.67 33.59 -17.32
N LEU A 7 8.77 32.71 -16.31
CA LEU A 7 8.75 31.25 -16.47
C LEU A 7 7.40 30.63 -16.10
N TRP A 8 6.41 31.39 -15.65
CA TRP A 8 5.12 30.83 -15.22
C TRP A 8 4.42 30.01 -16.30
N LEU A 9 4.38 30.52 -17.53
CA LEU A 9 3.76 29.81 -18.65
C LEU A 9 4.44 28.45 -18.91
N PRO A 10 5.78 28.37 -19.12
CA PRO A 10 6.42 27.08 -19.32
C PRO A 10 6.35 26.17 -18.09
N ILE A 11 6.34 26.70 -16.85
CA ILE A 11 6.20 25.90 -15.63
C ILE A 11 4.82 25.23 -15.58
N VAL A 12 3.75 26.00 -15.72
CA VAL A 12 2.38 25.47 -15.65
C VAL A 12 2.12 24.49 -16.78
N LEU A 13 2.53 24.82 -18.00
CA LEU A 13 2.38 23.92 -19.14
C LEU A 13 3.13 22.60 -18.94
N SER A 14 4.37 22.66 -18.48
CA SER A 14 5.16 21.45 -18.19
C SER A 14 4.54 20.63 -17.07
N ALA A 15 4.06 21.28 -16.01
CA ALA A 15 3.39 20.60 -14.89
C ALA A 15 2.14 19.84 -15.36
N VAL A 16 1.30 20.46 -16.20
CA VAL A 16 0.11 19.80 -16.77
C VAL A 16 0.49 18.60 -17.64
N ILE A 17 1.50 18.75 -18.52
CA ILE A 17 1.94 17.65 -19.40
C ILE A 17 2.49 16.49 -18.57
N VAL A 18 3.36 16.76 -17.60
CA VAL A 18 3.95 15.72 -16.73
C VAL A 18 2.87 15.06 -15.87
N PHE A 19 1.90 15.82 -15.37
CA PHE A 19 0.77 15.28 -14.63
C PHE A 19 -0.06 14.28 -15.45
N ILE A 20 -0.39 14.65 -16.70
CA ILE A 20 -1.13 13.76 -17.61
C ILE A 20 -0.31 12.52 -17.93
N ALA A 21 0.96 12.69 -18.31
CA ALA A 21 1.85 11.58 -18.64
C ALA A 21 2.00 10.61 -17.45
N SER A 22 2.21 11.15 -16.24
CA SER A 22 2.28 10.39 -14.99
C SER A 22 0.99 9.60 -14.74
N SER A 23 -0.17 10.24 -14.90
CA SER A 23 -1.48 9.60 -14.69
C SER A 23 -1.72 8.45 -15.67
N VAL A 24 -1.37 8.65 -16.95
CA VAL A 24 -1.48 7.60 -17.98
C VAL A 24 -0.55 6.43 -17.66
N MET A 25 0.70 6.71 -17.30
CA MET A 25 1.67 5.67 -16.94
C MET A 25 1.22 4.89 -15.70
N HIS A 26 0.72 5.57 -14.67
CA HIS A 26 0.28 4.94 -13.43
C HIS A 26 -0.96 4.05 -13.62
N MET A 27 -1.91 4.48 -14.47
CA MET A 27 -3.19 3.79 -14.63
C MET A 27 -3.16 2.68 -15.68
N LEU A 28 -2.38 2.81 -16.76
CA LEU A 28 -2.42 1.88 -17.90
C LEU A 28 -1.31 0.85 -17.89
N LEU A 29 -0.16 1.14 -17.28
CA LEU A 29 0.99 0.25 -17.36
C LEU A 29 0.90 -0.83 -16.28
N PRO A 30 1.08 -2.12 -16.64
CA PRO A 30 0.81 -3.24 -15.75
C PRO A 30 1.95 -3.53 -14.75
N TYR A 31 2.73 -2.52 -14.36
CA TYR A 31 3.99 -2.68 -13.60
C TYR A 31 3.82 -3.48 -12.30
N HIS A 32 2.67 -3.36 -11.65
CA HIS A 32 2.40 -4.01 -10.36
C HIS A 32 1.57 -5.29 -10.46
N ARG A 33 1.22 -5.78 -11.66
CA ARG A 33 0.38 -7.00 -11.78
C ARG A 33 1.00 -8.22 -11.11
N GLY A 34 2.33 -8.33 -11.11
CA GLY A 34 3.05 -9.42 -10.46
C GLY A 34 3.20 -9.28 -8.94
N ASP A 35 2.96 -8.08 -8.41
CA ASP A 35 3.12 -7.77 -6.98
C ASP A 35 1.93 -8.28 -6.16
N TYR A 36 0.76 -8.42 -6.81
CA TYR A 36 -0.45 -8.94 -6.19
C TYR A 36 -0.59 -10.44 -6.44
N LYS A 37 -0.81 -11.19 -5.36
CA LYS A 37 -1.12 -12.61 -5.41
C LYS A 37 -2.42 -12.86 -4.67
N GLN A 38 -3.23 -13.77 -5.20
CA GLN A 38 -4.39 -14.29 -4.49
C GLN A 38 -3.92 -15.02 -3.22
N LEU A 39 -4.67 -14.88 -2.13
CA LEU A 39 -4.39 -15.62 -0.91
C LEU A 39 -4.66 -17.12 -1.14
N PRO A 40 -3.76 -18.02 -0.70
CA PRO A 40 -4.09 -19.44 -0.61
C PRO A 40 -5.30 -19.65 0.30
N ASP A 41 -6.29 -20.44 -0.16
CA ASP A 41 -7.54 -20.69 0.59
C ASP A 41 -8.21 -19.38 1.08
N GLU A 42 -8.45 -18.46 0.13
CA GLU A 42 -8.89 -17.09 0.40
C GLU A 42 -10.19 -17.03 1.23
N GLU A 43 -11.18 -17.86 0.91
CA GLU A 43 -12.47 -17.84 1.61
C GLU A 43 -12.33 -18.16 3.09
N LYS A 44 -11.56 -19.21 3.42
CA LYS A 44 -11.27 -19.61 4.80
C LYS A 44 -10.39 -18.59 5.51
N THR A 45 -9.40 -18.04 4.81
CA THR A 45 -8.51 -17.02 5.38
C THR A 45 -9.31 -15.76 5.73
N LEU A 46 -10.13 -15.26 4.80
CA LEU A 46 -10.96 -14.07 5.03
C LEU A 46 -12.02 -14.30 6.12
N SER A 47 -12.62 -15.48 6.22
CA SER A 47 -13.59 -15.78 7.29
C SER A 47 -12.92 -15.79 8.67
N THR A 48 -11.71 -16.35 8.77
CA THR A 48 -10.92 -16.36 10.00
C THR A 48 -10.53 -14.94 10.44
N LEU A 49 -10.04 -14.12 9.51
CA LEU A 49 -9.67 -12.72 9.80
C LEU A 49 -10.89 -11.88 10.22
N ARG A 50 -12.06 -12.11 9.61
CA ARG A 50 -13.32 -11.48 10.02
C ARG A 50 -13.75 -11.91 11.42
N ALA A 51 -13.70 -13.21 11.72
CA ALA A 51 -14.04 -13.75 13.04
C ALA A 51 -13.09 -13.24 14.14
N ALA A 52 -11.82 -13.02 13.81
CA ALA A 52 -10.82 -12.42 14.70
C ALA A 52 -11.08 -10.91 14.96
N GLY A 53 -12.04 -10.28 14.28
CA GLY A 53 -12.40 -8.88 14.48
C GLY A 53 -11.33 -7.90 13.99
N LEU A 54 -10.56 -8.28 12.97
CA LEU A 54 -9.47 -7.47 12.42
C LEU A 54 -10.02 -6.12 11.88
N LYS A 55 -9.39 -5.01 12.28
CA LYS A 55 -9.79 -3.65 11.90
C LYS A 55 -8.79 -3.06 10.90
N ARG A 56 -9.13 -1.90 10.34
CA ARG A 56 -8.18 -1.11 9.53
C ARG A 56 -6.90 -0.86 10.32
N GLY A 57 -5.75 -1.15 9.72
CA GLY A 57 -4.46 -0.92 10.33
C GLY A 57 -3.30 -1.57 9.57
N LEU A 58 -2.08 -1.31 10.05
CA LEU A 58 -0.86 -2.01 9.65
C LEU A 58 -0.51 -3.01 10.74
N TYR A 59 -0.49 -4.29 10.37
CA TYR A 59 -0.14 -5.39 11.25
C TYR A 59 1.21 -5.95 10.85
N VAL A 60 2.06 -6.24 11.83
CA VAL A 60 3.32 -6.98 11.62
C VAL A 60 3.20 -8.28 12.39
N PHE A 61 3.63 -9.38 11.78
CA PHE A 61 3.57 -10.70 12.41
C PHE A 61 4.86 -11.50 12.12
N PRO A 62 5.39 -12.24 13.12
CA PRO A 62 5.01 -12.21 14.52
C PRO A 62 5.20 -10.82 15.16
N PHE A 63 4.22 -10.36 15.94
CA PHE A 63 4.30 -9.06 16.60
C PHE A 63 5.10 -9.17 17.90
N GLY A 64 6.03 -8.24 18.12
CA GLY A 64 6.85 -8.14 19.31
C GLY A 64 7.28 -6.71 19.59
N THR A 65 7.55 -6.39 20.85
CA THR A 65 8.17 -5.13 21.24
C THR A 65 9.69 -5.25 21.19
N HIS A 66 10.41 -4.12 21.34
CA HIS A 66 11.88 -4.14 21.43
C HIS A 66 12.44 -5.07 22.51
N LYS A 67 11.67 -5.34 23.58
CA LYS A 67 12.07 -6.26 24.66
C LYS A 67 12.03 -7.72 24.23
N ASP A 68 11.22 -8.05 23.23
CA ASP A 68 10.93 -9.43 22.83
C ASP A 68 11.83 -9.90 21.67
N MET A 69 12.48 -8.98 20.96
CA MET A 69 13.19 -9.25 19.70
C MET A 69 14.25 -10.35 19.80
N ASN A 70 14.98 -10.41 20.91
CA ASN A 70 16.04 -11.40 21.14
C ASN A 70 15.60 -12.58 22.01
N SER A 71 14.31 -12.65 22.36
CA SER A 71 13.81 -13.76 23.17
C SER A 71 13.79 -15.04 22.33
N PRO A 72 14.21 -16.19 22.88
CA PRO A 72 14.16 -17.47 22.17
C PRO A 72 12.76 -17.80 21.66
N ALA A 73 11.72 -17.43 22.42
CA ALA A 73 10.32 -17.63 22.04
C ALA A 73 9.90 -16.80 20.81
N MET A 74 10.39 -15.56 20.68
CA MET A 74 10.12 -14.74 19.51
C MET A 74 10.86 -15.28 18.28
N ILE A 75 12.15 -15.63 18.45
CA ILE A 75 12.97 -16.23 17.38
C ILE A 75 12.29 -17.49 16.85
N GLU A 76 11.78 -18.35 17.73
CA GLU A 76 11.07 -19.56 17.33
C GLU A 76 9.79 -19.27 16.51
N LYS A 77 9.01 -18.24 16.87
CA LYS A 77 7.86 -17.80 16.06
C LYS A 77 8.27 -17.32 14.67
N TYR A 78 9.40 -16.61 14.56
CA TYR A 78 9.94 -16.19 13.26
C TYR A 78 10.37 -17.40 12.42
N ASN A 79 11.00 -18.40 13.03
CA ASN A 79 11.41 -19.63 12.34
C ASN A 79 10.22 -20.46 11.85
N GLN A 80 9.14 -20.53 12.63
CA GLN A 80 7.90 -21.22 12.25
C GLN A 80 7.14 -20.48 11.13
N GLY A 81 7.19 -19.14 11.16
CA GLY A 81 6.49 -18.30 10.22
C GLY A 81 4.95 -18.38 10.32
N PRO A 82 4.23 -17.74 9.38
CA PRO A 82 4.73 -16.81 8.38
C PRO A 82 5.27 -15.51 9.01
N VAL A 83 6.16 -14.82 8.29
CA VAL A 83 6.73 -13.52 8.69
C VAL A 83 6.34 -12.46 7.68
N GLY A 84 5.78 -11.35 8.13
CA GLY A 84 5.43 -10.27 7.22
C GLY A 84 4.66 -9.13 7.85
N MET A 85 4.09 -8.33 6.96
CA MET A 85 3.20 -7.23 7.29
C MET A 85 1.93 -7.34 6.47
N MET A 86 0.81 -6.91 7.05
CA MET A 86 -0.49 -6.90 6.41
C MET A 86 -1.15 -5.54 6.64
N THR A 87 -1.47 -4.86 5.55
CA THR A 87 -2.25 -3.63 5.56
C THR A 87 -3.73 -3.97 5.32
N VAL A 88 -4.58 -3.61 6.28
CA VAL A 88 -6.02 -3.83 6.21
C VAL A 88 -6.71 -2.52 5.90
N PHE A 89 -7.47 -2.48 4.81
CA PHE A 89 -8.26 -1.32 4.40
C PHE A 89 -9.65 -1.32 5.06
N PRO A 90 -10.38 -0.17 5.06
CA PRO A 90 -11.79 -0.16 5.43
C PRO A 90 -12.60 -1.19 4.64
N SER A 91 -13.59 -1.82 5.28
CA SER A 91 -14.54 -2.69 4.60
C SER A 91 -15.38 -1.90 3.60
N GLY A 92 -15.62 -2.48 2.42
CA GLY A 92 -16.44 -1.91 1.35
C GLY A 92 -15.73 -1.94 0.00
N PRO A 93 -16.46 -1.59 -1.08
CA PRO A 93 -15.87 -1.49 -2.41
C PRO A 93 -14.85 -0.34 -2.49
N PRO A 94 -13.83 -0.44 -3.37
CA PRO A 94 -12.88 0.65 -3.61
C PRO A 94 -13.60 1.95 -4.03
N VAL A 95 -13.22 3.08 -3.43
CA VAL A 95 -13.78 4.40 -3.74
C VAL A 95 -12.83 5.18 -4.65
N MET A 96 -12.75 4.75 -5.92
CA MET A 96 -11.79 5.28 -6.90
C MET A 96 -11.85 6.80 -7.14
N PRO A 97 -13.04 7.45 -7.28
CA PRO A 97 -13.10 8.88 -7.64
C PRO A 97 -12.42 9.80 -6.62
N LYS A 98 -12.50 9.47 -5.32
CA LYS A 98 -11.86 10.25 -4.26
C LYS A 98 -10.34 10.26 -4.40
N PHE A 99 -9.75 9.11 -4.72
CA PHE A 99 -8.30 8.99 -4.86
C PHE A 99 -7.80 9.65 -6.14
N LEU A 100 -8.57 9.58 -7.23
CA LEU A 100 -8.22 10.27 -8.48
C LEU A 100 -8.25 11.79 -8.37
N GLY A 101 -9.13 12.35 -7.52
CA GLY A 101 -9.14 13.80 -7.26
C GLY A 101 -8.04 14.28 -6.29
N LEU A 102 -7.37 13.36 -5.59
CA LEU A 102 -6.23 13.65 -4.72
C LEU A 102 -4.88 13.43 -5.39
N TRP A 103 -4.88 12.80 -6.57
CA TRP A 103 -3.71 12.57 -7.42
C TRP A 103 -3.36 13.86 -8.16
#